data_AF-A0A918X617-F1
#
_entry.id   AF-A0A918X617-F1
#
_cell.length_a   1.000
_cell.length_b   1.000
_cell.length_c   1.000
_cell.angle_alpha   90.00
_cell.angle_beta   90.00
_cell.angle_gamma   90.00
#
_symmetry.space_group_name_H-M   'P 1'
#
loop_
_entity.id
_entity.type
_entity.pdbx_description
1 polymer ?
#
loop_
_entity_poly.entity_id
_entity_poly.type
_entity_poly.pdbx_seq_one_letter_code
_entity_poly.pdbx_strand_id
1 'polypeptide(L)'
;MTNRLDQPRSLDLVGDPIEIGGVGTAFEATLQYRVGDGHDEVTGTFMVGGGTGEHAQFHVTVDVGGAAFALDRLFVQVFELSAKDGSEINVVTVPVVYGPRIVPGYYGYREHRVVKGDTLASLARMHYGDAGLYPRIVRANPGEITDPDKIFPGQLLRIPIGA
;
A
#
# COMPACT_ATOMS: atom_id res chain seq x y z
N MET A 1 7.11 21.98 8.67
CA MET A 1 7.98 21.01 8.00
C MET A 1 7.05 19.93 7.49
N THR A 2 6.99 19.69 6.19
CA THR A 2 5.91 18.86 5.63
C THR A 2 6.55 17.70 4.89
N ASN A 3 6.50 16.53 5.52
CA ASN A 3 6.82 15.29 4.85
C ASN A 3 5.80 15.04 3.73
N ARG A 4 6.26 14.47 2.62
CA ARG A 4 5.44 14.08 1.48
C ARG A 4 5.84 12.67 1.06
N LEU A 5 4.84 11.81 0.90
CA LEU A 5 5.01 10.49 0.31
C LEU A 5 4.56 10.54 -1.15
N ASP A 6 5.47 10.19 -2.05
CA ASP A 6 5.23 10.08 -3.49
C ASP A 6 4.91 8.63 -3.89
N GLN A 7 5.47 7.67 -3.15
CA GLN A 7 5.14 6.25 -3.21
C GLN A 7 5.18 5.62 -1.79
N PRO A 8 4.30 4.65 -1.49
CA PRO A 8 3.14 4.27 -2.28
C PRO A 8 2.10 5.40 -2.32
N ARG A 9 1.18 5.37 -3.29
CA ARG A 9 0.01 6.24 -3.31
C ARG A 9 -1.17 5.57 -2.61
N SER A 10 -2.19 6.38 -2.31
CA SER A 10 -3.41 5.90 -1.67
C SER A 10 -4.03 4.76 -2.48
N LEU A 11 -4.27 3.64 -1.81
CA LEU A 11 -4.84 2.39 -2.34
C LEU A 11 -3.98 1.67 -3.38
N ASP A 12 -2.69 1.98 -3.50
CA ASP A 12 -1.77 1.18 -4.33
C ASP A 12 -1.69 -0.27 -3.81
N LEU A 13 -1.49 -1.21 -4.75
CA LEU A 13 -1.20 -2.60 -4.41
C LEU A 13 0.29 -2.75 -4.15
N VAL A 14 0.65 -3.02 -2.90
CA VAL A 14 2.04 -3.19 -2.47
C VAL A 14 2.35 -4.65 -2.18
N GLY A 15 3.61 -5.02 -2.38
CA GLY A 15 4.15 -6.35 -2.10
C GLY A 15 4.89 -6.40 -0.77
N ASP A 16 5.78 -7.37 -0.68
CA ASP A 16 6.82 -7.46 0.33
C ASP A 16 8.17 -7.64 -0.40
N PRO A 17 9.15 -6.73 -0.20
CA PRO A 17 9.09 -5.54 0.65
C PRO A 17 8.17 -4.42 0.12
N ILE A 18 7.84 -3.45 0.98
CA ILE A 18 7.14 -2.22 0.61
C ILE A 18 8.16 -1.12 0.34
N GLU A 19 8.08 -0.50 -0.84
CA GLU A 19 8.91 0.64 -1.22
C GLU A 19 8.23 1.95 -0.83
N ILE A 20 8.92 2.76 -0.03
CA ILE A 20 8.45 4.07 0.43
C ILE A 20 9.42 5.13 -0.08
N GLY A 21 8.89 6.14 -0.76
CA GLY A 21 9.70 7.20 -1.34
C GLY A 21 8.99 8.53 -1.31
N GLY A 22 9.76 9.59 -1.17
CA GLY A 22 9.19 10.92 -1.04
C GLY A 22 10.21 11.99 -0.74
N VAL A 23 9.73 13.08 -0.14
CA VAL A 23 10.53 14.22 0.28
C VAL A 23 10.21 14.52 1.73
N GLY A 24 11.23 14.65 2.57
CA GLY A 24 11.07 14.87 4.00
C GLY A 24 12.16 15.74 4.56
N THR A 25 11.95 16.17 5.80
CA THR A 25 12.90 16.91 6.63
C THR A 25 12.68 16.47 8.06
N ALA A 26 13.73 16.44 8.87
CA ALA A 26 13.60 16.05 10.26
C ALA A 26 14.68 16.71 11.11
N PHE A 27 14.40 16.84 12.40
CA PHE A 27 15.45 17.09 13.37
C PHE A 27 16.49 15.95 13.32
N GLU A 28 17.78 16.29 13.31
CA GLU A 28 18.88 15.32 13.11
C GLU A 28 18.75 14.48 11.83
N ALA A 29 17.96 14.95 10.86
CA ALA A 29 17.77 14.27 9.58
C ALA A 29 17.20 12.85 9.72
N THR A 30 16.53 12.52 10.84
CA THR A 30 16.02 11.17 11.12
C THR A 30 14.50 11.12 11.07
N LEU A 31 13.97 10.31 10.16
CA LEU A 31 12.55 10.01 10.04
C LEU A 31 12.25 8.61 10.56
N GLN A 32 11.02 8.41 11.01
CA GLN A 32 10.46 7.13 11.38
C GLN A 32 9.50 6.66 10.28
N TYR A 33 9.40 5.34 10.10
CA TYR A 33 8.28 4.73 9.41
C TYR A 33 7.53 3.79 10.33
N ARG A 34 6.23 3.63 10.07
CA ARG A 34 5.38 2.59 10.64
C ARG A 34 4.47 2.06 9.54
N VAL A 35 4.41 0.73 9.40
CA VAL A 35 3.47 0.05 8.51
C VAL A 35 2.64 -0.90 9.36
N GLY A 36 1.32 -0.74 9.38
CA GLY A 36 0.47 -1.60 10.20
C GLY A 36 -0.99 -1.60 9.79
N ASP A 37 -1.75 -2.52 10.37
CA ASP A 37 -3.19 -2.68 10.14
C ASP A 37 -4.03 -2.54 11.43
N GLY A 38 -3.39 -2.13 12.52
CA GLY A 38 -3.98 -2.03 13.86
C GLY A 38 -3.93 -3.34 14.67
N HIS A 39 -3.51 -4.46 14.08
CA HIS A 39 -3.30 -5.74 14.78
C HIS A 39 -1.81 -6.04 14.93
N ASP A 40 -1.02 -5.72 13.91
CA ASP A 40 0.43 -5.80 13.95
C ASP A 40 1.06 -4.61 13.21
N GLU A 41 2.32 -4.34 13.51
CA GLU A 41 3.07 -3.24 12.91
C GLU A 41 4.56 -3.54 12.73
N VAL A 42 5.12 -2.97 11.67
CA VAL A 42 6.56 -2.93 11.41
C VAL A 42 6.99 -1.47 11.49
N THR A 43 7.97 -1.19 12.35
CA THR A 43 8.49 0.16 12.57
C THR A 43 9.99 0.21 12.34
N GLY A 44 10.50 1.35 11.90
CA GLY A 44 11.93 1.59 11.82
C GLY A 44 12.27 3.04 11.60
N THR A 45 13.56 3.30 11.42
CA THR A 45 14.10 4.66 11.25
C THR A 45 14.98 4.70 10.01
N PHE A 46 15.04 5.85 9.35
CA PHE A 46 15.95 6.10 8.24
C PHE A 46 16.40 7.56 8.25
N MET A 47 17.57 7.81 7.66
CA MET A 47 18.06 9.17 7.47
C MET A 47 17.51 9.74 6.17
N VAL A 48 16.99 10.97 6.23
CA VAL A 48 16.73 11.81 5.07
C VAL A 48 17.88 12.81 4.93
N GLY A 49 18.20 13.27 3.72
CA GLY A 49 19.22 14.30 3.56
C GLY A 49 18.79 15.65 4.16
N GLY A 50 19.75 16.41 4.68
CA GLY A 50 19.52 17.77 5.16
C GLY A 50 19.00 17.86 6.60
N GLY A 51 19.31 18.97 7.27
CA GLY A 51 18.88 19.23 8.64
C GLY A 51 17.51 19.90 8.74
N THR A 52 17.22 20.46 9.93
CA THR A 52 15.99 21.22 10.19
C THR A 52 15.77 22.31 9.14
N GLY A 53 14.69 22.20 8.36
CA GLY A 53 14.31 23.18 7.32
C GLY A 53 14.81 22.85 5.92
N GLU A 54 15.70 21.88 5.77
CA GLU A 54 16.17 21.36 4.49
C GLU A 54 15.37 20.11 4.13
N HIS A 55 14.80 20.07 2.94
CA HIS A 55 14.07 18.90 2.46
C HIS A 55 14.91 18.13 1.47
N ALA A 56 15.05 16.82 1.66
CA ALA A 56 15.68 15.95 0.69
C ALA A 56 14.78 14.80 0.29
N GLN A 57 15.11 14.23 -0.86
CA GLN A 57 14.50 12.99 -1.32
C GLN A 57 14.98 11.84 -0.44
N PHE A 58 14.08 10.89 -0.21
CA PHE A 58 14.40 9.63 0.43
C PHE A 58 13.74 8.48 -0.33
N HIS A 59 14.34 7.31 -0.14
CA HIS A 59 13.81 6.03 -0.58
C HIS A 59 14.18 4.99 0.47
N VAL A 60 13.20 4.25 0.97
CA VAL A 60 13.39 3.19 1.97
C VAL A 60 12.56 1.98 1.57
N THR A 61 13.19 0.82 1.71
CA THR A 61 12.59 -0.49 1.48
C THR A 61 12.27 -1.10 2.83
N VAL A 62 11.00 -1.47 3.05
CA VAL A 62 10.51 -2.00 4.32
C VAL A 62 10.12 -3.45 4.15
N ASP A 63 10.88 -4.36 4.75
CA ASP A 63 10.53 -5.78 4.86
C ASP A 63 9.38 -5.92 5.86
N VAL A 64 8.26 -6.50 5.40
CA VAL A 64 7.08 -6.75 6.23
C VAL A 64 6.70 -8.22 6.28
N GLY A 65 7.52 -9.11 5.72
CA GLY A 65 7.21 -10.54 5.59
C GLY A 65 7.10 -11.28 6.91
N GLY A 66 7.69 -10.73 7.98
CA GLY A 66 7.59 -11.27 9.34
C GLY A 66 6.34 -10.84 10.10
N ALA A 67 5.56 -9.87 9.59
CA ALA A 67 4.41 -9.32 10.30
C ALA A 67 3.16 -10.20 10.15
N ALA A 68 2.41 -10.33 11.23
CA ALA A 68 1.17 -11.09 11.32
C ALA A 68 -0.08 -10.22 11.08
N PHE A 69 -0.07 -9.42 10.00
CA PHE A 69 -1.23 -8.59 9.65
C PHE A 69 -2.51 -9.43 9.52
N ALA A 70 -3.63 -8.91 10.01
CA ALA A 70 -4.96 -9.52 9.95
C ALA A 70 -5.83 -8.96 8.80
N LEU A 71 -5.49 -7.78 8.28
CA LEU A 71 -6.24 -7.08 7.23
C LEU A 71 -5.36 -6.85 6.00
N ASP A 72 -6.01 -6.72 4.83
CA ASP A 72 -5.30 -6.43 3.58
C ASP A 72 -5.04 -4.94 3.40
N ARG A 73 -5.70 -4.09 4.19
CA ARG A 73 -5.48 -2.65 4.17
C ARG A 73 -4.46 -2.32 5.24
N LEU A 74 -3.30 -1.84 4.81
CA LEU A 74 -2.26 -1.34 5.71
C LEU A 74 -2.25 0.18 5.66
N PHE A 75 -1.70 0.80 6.70
CA PHE A 75 -1.37 2.22 6.74
C PHE A 75 0.15 2.36 6.76
N VAL A 76 0.69 2.94 5.70
CA VAL A 76 2.09 3.33 5.62
C VAL A 76 2.21 4.74 6.17
N GLN A 77 3.02 4.91 7.21
CA GLN A 77 3.22 6.17 7.88
C GLN A 77 4.68 6.56 7.88
N VAL A 78 4.95 7.84 7.60
CA VAL A 78 6.27 8.47 7.80
C VAL A 78 6.08 9.69 8.66
N PHE A 79 6.88 9.80 9.71
CA PHE A 79 6.74 10.85 10.72
C PHE A 79 8.10 11.22 11.31
N GLU A 80 8.06 12.26 12.15
CA GLU A 80 9.17 12.73 12.97
C GLU A 80 8.81 12.54 14.45
N LEU A 81 9.81 12.31 15.31
CA LEU A 81 9.65 12.41 16.76
C LEU A 81 10.06 13.81 17.22
N SER A 82 9.16 14.48 17.93
CA SER A 82 9.40 15.78 18.54
C SER A 82 10.54 15.71 19.56
N ALA A 83 11.59 16.52 19.38
CA ALA A 83 12.69 16.62 20.33
C ALA A 83 12.26 17.14 21.72
N LYS A 84 11.06 17.74 21.83
CA LYS A 84 10.54 18.30 23.08
C LYS A 84 9.97 17.23 24.01
N ASP A 85 9.24 16.28 23.45
CA ASP A 85 8.38 15.37 24.21
C ASP A 85 8.25 13.97 23.61
N GLY A 86 8.93 13.68 22.50
CA GLY A 86 8.86 12.40 21.80
C GLY A 86 7.53 12.14 21.11
N SER A 87 6.64 13.13 21.00
CA SER A 87 5.38 12.97 20.26
C SER A 87 5.64 12.83 18.75
N GLU A 88 4.77 12.06 18.07
CA GLU A 88 4.80 11.95 16.62
C GLU A 88 4.26 13.23 15.98
N ILE A 89 5.06 13.86 15.13
CA ILE A 89 4.71 15.09 14.42
C ILE A 89 4.92 14.91 12.92
N ASN A 90 4.25 15.78 12.14
CA ASN A 90 4.31 15.78 10.68
C ASN A 90 4.04 14.39 10.06
N VAL A 91 3.12 13.65 10.69
CA VAL A 91 2.75 12.30 10.29
C VAL A 91 2.04 12.34 8.94
N VAL A 92 2.62 11.69 7.95
CA VAL A 92 1.96 11.39 6.68
C VAL A 92 1.46 9.98 6.75
N THR A 93 0.20 9.75 6.40
CA THR A 93 -0.42 8.41 6.39
C THR A 93 -0.97 8.12 5.01
N VAL A 94 -0.56 6.99 4.43
CA VAL A 94 -1.04 6.50 3.15
C VAL A 94 -1.66 5.11 3.35
N PRO A 95 -2.97 4.94 3.13
CA PRO A 95 -3.57 3.61 3.12
C PRO A 95 -3.15 2.87 1.83
N VAL A 96 -2.77 1.60 1.94
CA VAL A 96 -2.37 0.73 0.83
C VAL A 96 -3.09 -0.61 0.90
N VAL A 97 -3.02 -1.38 -0.19
CA VAL A 97 -3.56 -2.74 -0.28
C VAL A 97 -2.41 -3.73 -0.35
N TYR A 98 -2.31 -4.64 0.62
CA TYR A 98 -1.23 -5.60 0.75
C TYR A 98 -1.52 -6.88 -0.03
N GLY A 99 -0.88 -7.00 -1.19
CA GLY A 99 -1.08 -8.08 -2.16
C GLY A 99 -0.85 -9.50 -1.62
N PRO A 100 0.17 -9.78 -0.79
CA PRO A 100 0.44 -11.11 -0.25
C PRO A 100 -0.71 -11.73 0.55
N ARG A 101 -1.60 -10.91 1.13
CA ARG A 101 -2.82 -11.41 1.79
C ARG A 101 -3.96 -11.76 0.82
N ILE A 102 -3.90 -11.24 -0.40
CA ILE A 102 -4.93 -11.43 -1.42
C ILE A 102 -4.64 -12.66 -2.28
N VAL A 103 -3.39 -12.83 -2.72
CA VAL A 103 -2.94 -13.98 -3.52
C VAL A 103 -1.59 -14.50 -3.00
N PRO A 104 -1.43 -15.82 -2.84
CA PRO A 104 -0.14 -16.41 -2.48
C PRO A 104 0.96 -16.03 -3.47
N GLY A 105 2.17 -15.81 -2.99
CA GLY A 105 3.31 -15.47 -3.84
C GLY A 105 3.13 -14.19 -4.64
N TYR A 106 2.33 -13.23 -4.14
CA TYR A 106 2.02 -11.99 -4.85
C TYR A 106 3.28 -11.28 -5.37
N TYR A 107 3.28 -10.94 -6.66
CA TYR A 107 4.38 -10.21 -7.29
C TYR A 107 3.91 -9.07 -8.20
N GLY A 108 2.61 -8.79 -8.25
CA GLY A 108 2.07 -7.66 -9.03
C GLY A 108 0.60 -7.83 -9.39
N TYR A 109 0.16 -7.10 -10.41
CA TYR A 109 -1.19 -7.20 -10.95
C TYR A 109 -1.22 -6.97 -12.46
N ARG A 110 -2.29 -7.43 -13.10
CA ARG A 110 -2.64 -7.05 -14.49
C ARG A 110 -3.76 -6.04 -14.46
N GLU A 111 -3.77 -5.12 -15.41
CA GLU A 111 -4.91 -4.24 -15.61
C GLU A 111 -5.90 -4.89 -16.57
N HIS A 112 -7.18 -4.92 -16.18
CA HIS A 112 -8.27 -5.35 -17.03
C HIS A 112 -9.28 -4.23 -17.19
N ARG A 113 -9.49 -3.80 -18.44
CA ARG A 113 -10.57 -2.86 -18.75
C ARG A 113 -11.85 -3.66 -18.97
N VAL A 114 -12.80 -3.49 -18.06
CA VAL A 114 -14.10 -4.18 -18.09
C VAL A 114 -14.80 -3.90 -19.42
N VAL A 115 -15.32 -4.94 -20.06
CA VAL A 115 -16.12 -4.85 -21.28
C VAL A 115 -17.53 -5.40 -21.06
N LYS A 116 -18.43 -5.18 -22.03
CA LYS A 116 -19.79 -5.70 -21.96
C LYS A 116 -19.78 -7.23 -21.86
N GLY A 117 -20.43 -7.76 -20.82
CA GLY A 117 -20.53 -9.20 -20.56
C GLY A 117 -19.54 -9.71 -19.51
N ASP A 118 -18.58 -8.89 -19.09
CA ASP A 118 -17.72 -9.23 -17.96
C ASP A 118 -18.49 -9.27 -16.65
N THR A 119 -18.14 -10.24 -15.82
CA THR A 119 -18.53 -10.36 -14.42
C THR A 119 -17.28 -10.65 -13.60
N LEU A 120 -17.26 -10.33 -12.31
CA LEU A 120 -16.11 -10.65 -11.47
C LEU A 120 -15.79 -12.16 -11.49
N ALA A 121 -16.82 -13.00 -11.52
CA ALA A 121 -16.70 -14.45 -11.66
C ALA A 121 -16.08 -14.87 -13.00
N SER A 122 -16.48 -14.27 -14.13
CA SER A 122 -15.89 -14.59 -15.45
C SER A 122 -14.43 -14.15 -15.54
N LEU A 123 -14.08 -12.99 -14.98
CA LEU A 123 -12.70 -12.51 -14.90
C LEU A 123 -11.85 -13.40 -13.99
N ALA A 124 -12.36 -13.80 -12.84
CA ALA A 124 -11.67 -14.72 -11.94
C ALA A 124 -11.44 -16.08 -12.59
N ARG A 125 -12.43 -16.63 -13.30
CA ARG A 125 -12.25 -17.87 -14.07
C ARG A 125 -11.20 -17.70 -15.17
N MET A 126 -11.19 -16.57 -15.86
CA MET A 126 -10.22 -16.28 -16.92
C MET A 126 -8.78 -16.17 -16.40
N HIS A 127 -8.58 -15.51 -15.26
CA HIS A 127 -7.23 -15.21 -14.75
C HIS A 127 -6.70 -16.20 -13.71
N TYR A 128 -7.59 -16.86 -12.96
CA TYR A 128 -7.25 -17.79 -11.89
C TYR A 128 -7.72 -19.22 -12.14
N GLY A 129 -8.46 -19.47 -13.22
CA GLY A 129 -9.06 -20.77 -13.51
C GLY A 129 -10.32 -21.08 -12.70
N ASP A 130 -10.65 -20.26 -11.69
CA ASP A 130 -11.79 -20.47 -10.80
C ASP A 130 -12.59 -19.18 -10.59
N ALA A 131 -13.88 -19.24 -10.90
CA ALA A 131 -14.82 -18.14 -10.69
C ALA A 131 -15.01 -17.80 -9.20
N GLY A 132 -14.85 -18.78 -8.31
CA GLY A 132 -14.96 -18.59 -6.86
C GLY A 132 -13.87 -17.68 -6.29
N LEU A 133 -12.79 -17.41 -7.05
CA LEU A 133 -11.69 -16.54 -6.65
C LEU A 133 -11.93 -15.06 -6.95
N TYR A 134 -13.14 -14.69 -7.40
CA TYR A 134 -13.54 -13.29 -7.60
C TYR A 134 -13.32 -12.37 -6.38
N PRO A 135 -13.40 -12.81 -5.10
CA PRO A 135 -13.13 -11.95 -3.96
C PRO A 135 -11.70 -11.37 -3.97
N ARG A 136 -10.74 -12.02 -4.65
CA ARG A 136 -9.38 -11.46 -4.83
C ARG A 136 -9.41 -10.15 -5.62
N ILE A 137 -10.24 -10.09 -6.67
CA ILE A 137 -10.40 -8.90 -7.50
C ILE A 137 -11.07 -7.79 -6.69
N VAL A 138 -12.10 -8.11 -5.91
CA VAL A 138 -12.77 -7.13 -5.03
C VAL A 138 -11.79 -6.53 -4.02
N ARG A 139 -11.06 -7.38 -3.30
CA ARG A 139 -10.10 -6.96 -2.26
C ARG A 139 -8.97 -6.10 -2.83
N ALA A 140 -8.57 -6.36 -4.08
CA ALA A 140 -7.52 -5.59 -4.76
C ALA A 140 -7.98 -4.22 -5.29
N ASN A 141 -9.29 -3.95 -5.35
CA ASN A 141 -9.85 -2.76 -5.98
C ASN A 141 -10.84 -1.98 -5.09
N PRO A 142 -10.50 -1.67 -3.83
CA PRO A 142 -11.44 -1.03 -2.90
C PRO A 142 -11.87 0.39 -3.28
N GLY A 143 -11.16 1.06 -4.20
CA GLY A 143 -11.54 2.36 -4.75
C GLY A 143 -12.41 2.29 -6.01
N GLU A 144 -12.36 1.16 -6.74
CA GLU A 144 -13.06 0.98 -8.03
C GLU A 144 -14.31 0.10 -7.90
N ILE A 145 -14.29 -0.86 -6.97
CA ILE A 145 -15.39 -1.78 -6.69
C ILE A 145 -15.96 -1.44 -5.30
N THR A 146 -17.09 -0.75 -5.28
CA THR A 146 -17.85 -0.46 -4.06
C THR A 146 -18.96 -1.47 -3.80
N ASP A 147 -19.47 -2.11 -4.86
CA ASP A 147 -20.48 -3.15 -4.84
C ASP A 147 -20.00 -4.33 -5.71
N PRO A 148 -19.67 -5.49 -5.13
CA PRO A 148 -19.19 -6.66 -5.88
C PRO A 148 -20.16 -7.15 -6.96
N ASP A 149 -21.46 -6.88 -6.82
CA ASP A 149 -22.47 -7.30 -7.80
C ASP A 149 -22.56 -6.32 -8.99
N LYS A 150 -21.81 -5.21 -8.95
CA LYS A 150 -21.85 -4.16 -9.96
C LYS A 150 -20.45 -3.79 -10.45
N ILE A 151 -20.12 -4.27 -11.65
CA ILE A 151 -19.04 -3.73 -12.47
C ILE A 151 -19.59 -3.21 -13.80
N PHE A 152 -18.92 -2.21 -14.37
CA PHE A 152 -19.39 -1.48 -15.53
C PHE A 152 -18.32 -1.45 -16.63
N PRO A 153 -18.73 -1.58 -17.92
CA PRO A 153 -17.80 -1.41 -19.02
C PRO A 153 -17.03 -0.09 -18.94
N GLY A 154 -15.72 -0.16 -19.15
CA GLY A 154 -14.80 0.97 -19.06
C GLY A 154 -14.02 1.07 -17.75
N GLN A 155 -14.49 0.44 -16.65
CA GLN A 155 -13.74 0.38 -15.39
C GLN A 155 -12.39 -0.30 -15.59
N LEU A 156 -11.35 0.21 -14.92
CA LEU A 156 -10.02 -0.37 -14.92
C LEU A 156 -9.81 -1.12 -13.61
N LEU A 157 -9.77 -2.45 -13.67
CA LEU A 157 -9.59 -3.30 -12.50
C LEU A 157 -8.19 -3.86 -12.44
N ARG A 158 -7.64 -3.92 -11.24
CA ARG A 158 -6.35 -4.57 -10.95
C ARG A 158 -6.60 -6.03 -10.60
N ILE A 159 -6.07 -6.93 -11.40
CA ILE A 159 -6.16 -8.38 -11.20
C ILE A 159 -4.84 -8.84 -10.56
N PRO A 160 -4.79 -9.05 -9.23
CA PRO A 160 -3.54 -9.43 -8.56
C PRO A 160 -3.04 -10.78 -9.07
N ILE A 161 -1.72 -10.92 -9.22
CA ILE A 161 -1.04 -12.14 -9.67
C ILE A 161 -0.02 -12.58 -8.62
N GLY A 162 0.13 -13.89 -8.49
CA GLY A 162 1.03 -14.51 -7.55
C GLY A 162 1.51 -15.87 -8.07
N ALA A 163 2.59 -16.39 -7.47
CA ALA A 163 3.25 -17.64 -7.82
C ALA A 163 2.78 -18.82 -6.96
#